data_AF-A0A2V9WWK5-F1
#
_entry.id   AF-A0A2V9WWK5-F1
#
_cell.length_a   1.000
_cell.length_b   1.000
_cell.length_c   1.000
_cell.angle_alpha   90.00
_cell.angle_beta   90.00
_cell.angle_gamma   90.00
#
_symmetry.space_group_name_H-M   'P 1'
#
loop_
_entity.id
_entity.type
_entity.pdbx_description
1 polymer ?
#
loop_
_entity_poly.entity_id
_entity_poly.type
_entity_poly.pdbx_seq_one_letter_code
_entity_poly.pdbx_strand_id
1 'polypeptide(L)'
;MESVKLSKIGKAVSFKSSRTDMEFSRLDGDLDLDSGDLHANSVIGPVRLVTRSKDIRLDDVSGDVHLEDENGSIELRVNSLGNVKVQNRKGDIEITLPAKAAFSLDARSREGEVNSDFSELKVDNGDHQAIATGTVGGGGPHLQVANEHGNIEIRKGSAVATTPPVPPPSSPKPPKSLPKAKPEEP
;
A
#
# COMPACT_ATOMS: atom_id res chain seq x y z
N MET A 1 11.28 -21.09 9.55
CA MET A 1 10.46 -20.10 8.83
C MET A 1 9.07 -20.24 9.40
N GLU A 2 8.66 -19.29 10.23
CA GLU A 2 7.32 -19.27 10.83
C GLU A 2 6.47 -18.35 9.96
N SER A 3 5.52 -18.94 9.25
CA SER A 3 4.44 -18.22 8.57
C SER A 3 3.16 -18.44 9.35
N VAL A 4 2.33 -17.40 9.44
CA VAL A 4 1.06 -17.42 10.14
C VAL A 4 -0.03 -17.26 9.10
N LYS A 5 -0.93 -18.24 9.04
CA LYS A 5 -2.09 -18.20 8.15
C LYS A 5 -3.36 -18.23 8.98
N LEU A 6 -4.22 -17.25 8.79
CA LEU A 6 -5.53 -17.16 9.41
C LEU A 6 -6.58 -17.12 8.31
N SER A 7 -7.73 -17.72 8.53
CA SER A 7 -8.84 -17.64 7.58
C SER A 7 -10.17 -17.73 8.31
N LYS A 8 -11.17 -17.00 7.82
CA LYS A 8 -12.55 -17.01 8.33
C LYS A 8 -12.67 -16.82 9.84
N ILE A 9 -12.10 -15.73 10.35
CA ILE A 9 -12.18 -15.40 11.77
C ILE A 9 -13.37 -14.47 12.03
N GLY A 10 -14.43 -15.02 12.61
CA GLY A 10 -15.65 -14.28 12.96
C GLY A 10 -15.56 -13.41 14.23
N LYS A 11 -14.38 -13.27 14.84
CA LYS A 11 -14.15 -12.55 16.09
C LYS A 11 -12.87 -11.72 16.01
N ALA A 12 -12.69 -10.83 16.98
CA ALA A 12 -11.47 -10.04 17.07
C ALA A 12 -10.24 -10.92 17.25
N VAL A 13 -9.18 -10.60 16.52
CA VAL A 13 -7.87 -11.23 16.60
C VAL A 13 -6.87 -10.15 16.95
N SER A 14 -6.08 -10.42 17.99
CA SER A 14 -4.86 -9.67 18.30
C SER A 14 -3.68 -10.59 18.08
N PHE A 15 -2.79 -10.24 17.17
CA PHE A 15 -1.55 -10.95 16.94
C PHE A 15 -0.39 -10.01 17.25
N LYS A 16 0.52 -10.49 18.10
CA LYS A 16 1.67 -9.72 18.54
C LYS A 16 2.92 -10.57 18.44
N SER A 17 3.92 -10.02 17.77
CA SER A 17 5.21 -10.63 17.54
C SER A 17 6.32 -9.61 17.82
N SER A 18 7.57 -10.05 17.81
CA SER A 18 8.74 -9.18 18.05
C SER A 18 8.91 -8.08 16.99
N ARG A 19 8.27 -8.22 15.82
CA ARG A 19 8.40 -7.30 14.67
C ARG A 19 7.08 -6.77 14.13
N THR A 20 5.95 -7.27 14.62
CA THR A 20 4.62 -6.97 14.07
C THR A 20 3.58 -7.04 15.18
N ASP A 21 2.73 -6.02 15.25
CA ASP A 21 1.56 -5.97 16.12
C ASP A 21 0.35 -5.69 15.22
N MET A 22 -0.66 -6.54 15.28
CA MET A 22 -1.84 -6.43 14.44
C MET A 22 -3.10 -6.80 15.20
N GLU A 23 -4.17 -6.06 14.95
CA GLU A 23 -5.47 -6.26 15.56
C GLU A 23 -6.55 -6.02 14.51
N PHE A 24 -7.52 -6.92 14.41
CA PHE A 24 -8.67 -6.75 13.54
C PHE A 24 -9.91 -7.37 14.18
N SER A 25 -11.09 -6.81 13.90
CA SER A 25 -12.34 -7.27 14.50
C SER A 25 -12.91 -8.51 13.85
N ARG A 26 -12.74 -8.65 12.53
CA ARG A 26 -13.23 -9.80 11.76
C ARG A 26 -12.43 -9.96 10.48
N LEU A 27 -12.21 -11.20 10.08
CA LEU A 27 -11.58 -11.58 8.82
C LEU A 27 -12.51 -12.58 8.12
N ASP A 28 -13.16 -12.18 7.04
CA ASP A 28 -14.05 -13.09 6.31
C ASP A 28 -13.27 -13.95 5.30
N GLY A 29 -12.16 -13.42 4.77
CA GLY A 29 -11.25 -14.08 3.86
C GLY A 29 -10.10 -14.80 4.57
N ASP A 30 -8.89 -14.48 4.13
CA ASP A 30 -7.64 -15.06 4.58
C ASP A 30 -6.58 -13.99 4.86
N LEU A 31 -5.63 -14.36 5.69
CA LEU A 31 -4.51 -13.54 6.10
C LEU A 31 -3.28 -14.41 6.17
N ASP A 32 -2.28 -14.03 5.40
CA ASP A 32 -0.98 -14.67 5.30
C ASP A 32 0.08 -13.69 5.77
N LEU A 33 0.70 -14.00 6.90
CA LEU A 33 1.83 -13.27 7.44
C LEU A 33 3.08 -14.13 7.30
N ASP A 34 4.07 -13.61 6.58
CA ASP A 34 5.39 -14.21 6.45
C ASP A 34 6.44 -13.35 7.20
N SER A 35 7.70 -13.71 7.05
CA SER A 35 8.86 -13.01 7.58
C SER A 35 9.09 -11.63 6.92
N GLY A 36 8.75 -11.46 5.65
CA GLY A 36 8.88 -10.20 4.89
C GLY A 36 7.55 -9.57 4.45
N ASP A 37 6.52 -10.38 4.25
CA ASP A 37 5.26 -9.91 3.66
C ASP A 37 4.09 -10.09 4.62
N LEU A 38 3.08 -9.23 4.47
CA LEU A 38 1.78 -9.37 5.10
C LEU A 38 0.70 -9.16 4.05
N HIS A 39 -0.07 -10.21 3.79
CA HIS A 39 -1.22 -10.16 2.92
C HIS A 39 -2.48 -10.44 3.72
N ALA A 40 -3.50 -9.60 3.58
CA ALA A 40 -4.81 -9.88 4.15
C ALA A 40 -5.91 -9.53 3.16
N ASN A 41 -6.93 -10.38 3.11
CA ASN A 41 -8.07 -10.26 2.21
C ASN A 41 -9.39 -10.26 2.99
N SER A 42 -10.32 -9.38 2.58
CA SER A 42 -11.67 -9.29 3.14
C SER A 42 -11.65 -9.06 4.65
N VAL A 43 -10.96 -8.00 5.06
CA VAL A 43 -10.80 -7.60 6.47
C VAL A 43 -11.89 -6.60 6.85
N ILE A 44 -12.59 -6.85 7.96
CA ILE A 44 -13.76 -6.07 8.39
C ILE A 44 -13.58 -5.54 9.81
N GLY A 45 -13.89 -4.26 9.98
CA GLY A 45 -13.88 -3.55 11.25
C GLY A 45 -12.58 -2.75 11.47
N PRO A 46 -12.39 -2.16 12.67
CA PRO A 46 -11.15 -1.44 12.94
C PRO A 46 -9.96 -2.39 12.81
N VAL A 47 -9.07 -2.08 11.86
CA VAL A 47 -7.80 -2.76 11.65
C VAL A 47 -6.71 -1.87 12.21
N ARG A 48 -5.91 -2.39 13.13
CA ARG A 48 -4.68 -1.76 13.57
C ARG A 48 -3.52 -2.63 13.14
N LEU A 49 -2.60 -2.10 12.37
CA LEU A 49 -1.44 -2.82 11.90
C LEU A 49 -0.19 -1.96 12.12
N VAL A 50 0.76 -2.49 12.87
CA VAL A 50 2.05 -1.84 13.17
C VAL A 50 3.17 -2.80 12.80
N THR A 51 3.97 -2.44 11.82
CA THR A 51 5.11 -3.21 11.32
C THR A 51 6.36 -2.36 11.27
N ARG A 52 7.52 -3.00 11.20
CA ARG A 52 8.82 -2.30 11.11
C ARG A 52 9.48 -2.39 9.75
N SER A 53 9.37 -3.55 9.10
CA SER A 53 9.89 -3.68 7.75
C SER A 53 9.20 -4.83 7.04
N LYS A 54 8.05 -4.54 6.44
CA LYS A 54 7.25 -5.51 5.69
C LYS A 54 6.51 -4.86 4.55
N ASP A 55 6.37 -5.59 3.44
CA ASP A 55 5.44 -5.21 2.39
C ASP A 55 4.04 -5.62 2.80
N ILE A 56 3.14 -4.65 2.88
CA ILE A 56 1.78 -4.82 3.35
C ILE A 56 0.83 -4.70 2.16
N ARG A 57 0.05 -5.75 1.94
CA ARG A 57 -1.06 -5.78 0.99
C ARG A 57 -2.36 -6.05 1.73
N LEU A 58 -3.27 -5.09 1.72
CA LEU A 58 -4.60 -5.24 2.29
C LEU A 58 -5.66 -5.08 1.21
N ASP A 59 -6.45 -6.13 1.02
CA ASP A 59 -7.46 -6.23 -0.02
C ASP A 59 -8.88 -6.29 0.58
N ASP A 60 -9.80 -5.57 -0.07
CA ASP A 60 -11.22 -5.50 0.31
C ASP A 60 -11.43 -5.11 1.79
N VAL A 61 -10.72 -4.06 2.22
CA VAL A 61 -10.83 -3.60 3.61
C VAL A 61 -12.09 -2.75 3.78
N SER A 62 -12.84 -3.03 4.85
CA SER A 62 -14.08 -2.33 5.16
C SER A 62 -14.10 -1.84 6.61
N GLY A 63 -14.11 -0.51 6.78
CA GLY A 63 -14.14 0.14 8.09
C GLY A 63 -12.92 1.01 8.37
N ASP A 64 -12.61 1.20 9.64
CA ASP A 64 -11.47 2.01 10.09
C ASP A 64 -10.15 1.26 9.94
N VAL A 65 -9.10 1.94 9.49
CA VAL A 65 -7.78 1.34 9.27
C VAL A 65 -6.73 2.25 9.87
N HIS A 66 -5.88 1.70 10.71
CA HIS A 66 -4.70 2.37 11.23
C HIS A 66 -3.49 1.51 10.89
N LEU A 67 -2.73 1.94 9.90
CA LEU A 67 -1.55 1.26 9.42
C LEU A 67 -0.32 2.12 9.70
N GLU A 68 0.65 1.56 10.39
CA GLU A 68 1.94 2.18 10.66
C GLU A 68 3.05 1.22 10.23
N ASP A 69 3.90 1.64 9.30
CA ASP A 69 5.08 0.90 8.89
C ASP A 69 6.33 1.80 8.84
N GLU A 70 7.50 1.21 9.09
CA GLU A 70 8.77 1.95 9.06
C GLU A 70 9.58 1.72 7.77
N ASN A 71 9.50 0.56 7.12
CA ASN A 71 10.28 0.29 5.92
C ASN A 71 9.67 -0.81 5.05
N GLY A 72 8.88 -0.43 4.06
CA GLY A 72 8.12 -1.36 3.23
C GLY A 72 7.07 -0.65 2.40
N SER A 73 6.57 -1.34 1.38
CA SER A 73 5.53 -0.81 0.49
C SER A 73 4.15 -1.09 1.09
N ILE A 74 3.24 -0.13 1.01
CA ILE A 74 1.88 -0.28 1.51
C ILE A 74 0.90 -0.20 0.35
N GLU A 75 0.21 -1.29 0.08
CA GLU A 75 -0.89 -1.35 -0.87
C GLU A 75 -2.20 -1.55 -0.08
N LEU A 76 -3.05 -0.54 -0.08
CA LEU A 76 -4.34 -0.56 0.62
C LEU A 76 -5.49 -0.41 -0.37
N ARG A 77 -6.30 -1.46 -0.52
CA ARG A 77 -7.54 -1.43 -1.30
C ARG A 77 -8.74 -1.40 -0.37
N VAL A 78 -9.38 -0.23 -0.28
CA VAL A 78 -10.54 -0.02 0.58
C VAL A 78 -11.81 -0.22 -0.24
N ASN A 79 -12.71 -1.09 0.24
CA ASN A 79 -14.02 -1.30 -0.37
C ASN A 79 -15.07 -0.37 0.26
N SER A 80 -15.08 -0.29 1.60
CA SER A 80 -15.93 0.63 2.35
C SER A 80 -15.08 1.57 3.18
N LEU A 81 -15.12 2.86 2.85
CA LEU A 81 -14.39 3.90 3.56
C LEU A 81 -14.87 4.05 5.01
N GLY A 82 -13.94 3.95 5.94
CA GLY A 82 -14.04 4.45 7.33
C GLY A 82 -12.89 5.41 7.62
N ASN A 83 -12.57 5.66 8.89
CA ASN A 83 -11.41 6.48 9.21
C ASN A 83 -10.13 5.70 8.91
N VAL A 84 -9.36 6.19 7.95
CA VAL A 84 -8.12 5.54 7.54
C VAL A 84 -6.96 6.45 7.87
N LYS A 85 -5.98 5.91 8.59
CA LYS A 85 -4.74 6.56 8.94
C LYS A 85 -3.59 5.66 8.52
N VAL A 86 -2.83 6.11 7.53
CA VAL A 86 -1.64 5.41 7.05
C VAL A 86 -0.43 6.26 7.38
N GLN A 87 0.54 5.67 8.08
CA GLN A 87 1.81 6.31 8.39
C GLN A 87 2.93 5.40 7.90
N ASN A 88 3.77 5.91 7.02
CA ASN A 88 4.97 5.23 6.58
C ASN A 88 6.19 6.12 6.78
N ARG A 89 7.33 5.48 7.00
CA ARG A 89 8.60 6.20 7.10
C ARG A 89 9.41 6.09 5.82
N LYS A 90 9.49 4.89 5.25
CA LYS A 90 10.24 4.65 4.02
C LYS A 90 9.53 3.61 3.16
N GLY A 91 9.16 4.01 1.96
CA GLY A 91 8.42 3.16 1.04
C GLY A 91 7.37 3.94 0.27
N ASP A 92 6.80 3.28 -0.73
CA ASP A 92 5.70 3.83 -1.51
C ASP A 92 4.36 3.40 -0.90
N ILE A 93 3.40 4.33 -0.91
CA ILE A 93 2.04 4.09 -0.42
C ILE A 93 1.09 4.16 -1.61
N GLU A 94 0.46 3.06 -1.95
CA GLU A 94 -0.61 3.00 -2.94
C GLU A 94 -1.96 2.78 -2.24
N ILE A 95 -2.88 3.73 -2.40
CA ILE A 95 -4.24 3.62 -1.87
C ILE A 95 -5.23 3.59 -3.02
N THR A 96 -5.98 2.50 -3.13
CA THR A 96 -7.05 2.35 -4.11
C THR A 96 -8.40 2.52 -3.44
N LEU A 97 -9.18 3.49 -3.91
CA LEU A 97 -10.48 3.84 -3.33
C LEU A 97 -11.61 3.72 -4.36
N PRO A 98 -12.84 3.33 -3.98
CA PRO A 98 -13.92 3.17 -4.94
C PRO A 98 -14.30 4.51 -5.57
N ALA A 99 -14.57 4.54 -6.88
CA ALA A 99 -14.91 5.79 -7.59
C ALA A 99 -16.21 6.47 -7.08
N LYS A 100 -17.12 5.72 -6.45
CA LYS A 100 -18.38 6.23 -5.89
C LYS A 100 -18.29 6.63 -4.42
N ALA A 101 -17.10 6.62 -3.86
CA ALA A 101 -16.90 6.73 -2.43
C ALA A 101 -16.68 8.20 -2.01
N ALA A 102 -17.26 8.60 -0.88
CA ALA A 102 -17.18 9.97 -0.38
C ALA A 102 -16.21 10.04 0.81
N PHE A 103 -15.17 10.87 0.71
CA PHE A 103 -14.13 11.01 1.75
C PHE A 103 -13.42 12.35 1.67
N SER A 104 -12.72 12.68 2.75
CA SER A 104 -11.77 13.80 2.79
C SER A 104 -10.36 13.24 2.91
N LEU A 105 -9.53 13.46 1.89
CA LEU A 105 -8.12 13.07 1.90
C LEU A 105 -7.25 14.20 2.47
N ASP A 106 -6.31 13.82 3.33
CA ASP A 106 -5.17 14.62 3.79
C ASP A 106 -3.92 13.74 3.72
N ALA A 107 -3.21 13.82 2.60
CA ALA A 107 -1.94 13.15 2.39
C ALA A 107 -0.79 14.16 2.55
N ARG A 108 0.28 13.75 3.23
CA ARG A 108 1.52 14.51 3.37
C ARG A 108 2.73 13.59 3.19
N SER A 109 3.65 13.95 2.31
CA SER A 109 4.97 13.35 2.19
C SER A 109 6.02 14.42 2.47
N ARG A 110 7.12 14.09 3.16
CA ARG A 110 8.26 15.02 3.26
C ARG A 110 9.16 14.87 2.02
N GLU A 111 9.84 13.75 1.89
CA GLU A 111 10.72 13.51 0.74
C GLU A 111 10.08 12.53 -0.25
N GLY A 112 9.21 13.06 -1.11
CA GLY A 112 8.61 12.30 -2.20
C GLY A 112 7.51 13.07 -2.91
N GLU A 113 6.89 12.43 -3.88
CA GLU A 113 5.81 13.03 -4.67
C GLU A 113 4.46 12.43 -4.26
N VAL A 114 3.42 13.26 -4.27
CA VAL A 114 2.04 12.80 -4.13
C VAL A 114 1.40 12.85 -5.51
N ASN A 115 0.81 11.73 -5.92
CA ASN A 115 0.04 11.60 -7.15
C ASN A 115 -1.38 11.16 -6.81
N SER A 116 -2.38 11.74 -7.47
CA SER A 116 -3.78 11.44 -7.23
C SER A 116 -4.56 11.42 -8.54
N ASP A 117 -5.27 10.32 -8.78
CA ASP A 117 -6.18 10.15 -9.93
C ASP A 117 -7.49 10.94 -9.82
N PHE A 118 -7.78 11.50 -8.64
CA PHE A 118 -8.96 12.31 -8.38
C PHE A 118 -8.66 13.78 -8.68
N SER A 119 -9.32 14.33 -9.70
CA SER A 119 -9.17 15.73 -10.10
C SER A 119 -9.72 16.72 -9.07
N GLU A 120 -10.59 16.29 -8.16
CA GLU A 120 -11.08 17.08 -7.02
C GLU A 120 -10.02 17.31 -5.93
N LEU A 121 -8.94 16.51 -5.91
CA LEU A 121 -7.89 16.62 -4.90
C LEU A 121 -6.87 17.69 -5.31
N LYS A 122 -6.58 18.61 -4.39
CA LYS A 122 -5.51 19.59 -4.55
C LYS A 122 -4.20 18.96 -4.13
N VAL A 123 -3.36 18.66 -5.10
CA VAL A 123 -2.00 18.16 -4.90
C VAL A 123 -1.04 19.34 -5.02
N ASP A 124 -0.24 19.55 -3.97
CA ASP A 124 0.82 20.54 -3.87
C ASP A 124 2.14 19.79 -3.65
N ASN A 125 2.92 19.59 -4.72
CA ASN A 125 4.25 19.01 -4.65
C ASN A 125 5.27 20.15 -4.52
N GLY A 126 5.69 20.46 -3.30
CA GLY A 126 6.76 21.44 -3.03
C GLY A 126 8.14 20.79 -3.07
N ASP A 127 9.20 21.62 -3.04
CA ASP A 127 10.59 21.17 -3.20
C ASP A 127 11.07 20.16 -2.13
N HIS A 128 10.48 20.18 -0.92
CA HIS A 128 10.87 19.34 0.23
C HIS A 128 9.68 18.75 1.00
N GLN A 129 8.47 18.94 0.49
CA GLN A 129 7.25 18.38 1.06
C GLN A 129 6.17 18.36 -0.01
N ALA A 130 5.44 17.26 -0.08
CA ALA A 130 4.27 17.11 -0.92
C ALA A 130 3.03 16.97 -0.04
N ILE A 131 1.97 17.70 -0.35
CA ILE A 131 0.72 17.72 0.40
C ILE A 131 -0.42 17.54 -0.60
N ALA A 132 -1.28 16.56 -0.40
CA ALA A 132 -2.53 16.45 -1.15
C ALA A 132 -3.73 16.52 -0.22
N THR A 133 -4.63 17.48 -0.48
CA THR A 133 -5.84 17.65 0.31
C THR A 133 -7.04 17.82 -0.60
N GLY A 134 -8.18 17.26 -0.20
CA GLY A 134 -9.43 17.52 -0.90
C GLY A 134 -10.56 16.64 -0.43
N THR A 135 -11.74 16.93 -0.96
CA THR A 135 -12.97 16.26 -0.56
C THR A 135 -13.64 15.70 -1.80
N VAL A 136 -13.89 14.39 -1.80
CA VAL A 136 -14.52 13.66 -2.90
C VAL A 136 -15.92 13.22 -2.46
N GLY A 137 -16.89 13.28 -3.36
CA GLY A 137 -18.21 12.66 -3.16
C GLY A 137 -19.14 13.28 -2.11
N GLY A 138 -18.85 14.50 -1.61
CA GLY A 138 -19.75 15.22 -0.69
C GLY A 138 -19.27 15.34 0.76
N GLY A 139 -18.08 14.85 1.07
CA GLY A 139 -17.53 14.88 2.44
C GLY A 139 -17.99 13.69 3.25
N GLY A 140 -17.03 12.97 3.82
CA GLY A 140 -17.25 11.71 4.50
C GLY A 140 -16.12 11.41 5.48
N PRO A 141 -15.79 10.13 5.74
CA PRO A 141 -14.68 9.76 6.60
C PRO A 141 -13.35 10.38 6.17
N HIS A 142 -12.47 10.56 7.15
CA HIS A 142 -11.17 11.19 6.95
C HIS A 142 -10.11 10.13 6.62
N LEU A 143 -9.42 10.34 5.51
CA LEU A 143 -8.28 9.54 5.08
C LEU A 143 -7.03 10.38 5.26
N GLN A 144 -6.23 10.03 6.26
CA GLN A 144 -4.97 10.69 6.55
C GLN A 144 -3.82 9.78 6.13
N VAL A 145 -2.90 10.31 5.31
CA VAL A 145 -1.71 9.59 4.85
C VAL A 145 -0.49 10.43 5.19
N ALA A 146 0.47 9.86 5.89
CA ALA A 146 1.73 10.50 6.19
C ALA A 146 2.86 9.60 5.71
N ASN A 147 3.75 10.15 4.88
CA ASN A 147 5.00 9.49 4.50
C ASN A 147 6.20 10.38 4.85
N GLU A 148 7.31 9.77 5.26
CA GLU A 148 8.56 10.52 5.48
C GLU A 148 9.44 10.50 4.22
N HIS A 149 9.67 9.32 3.63
CA HIS A 149 10.43 9.16 2.38
C HIS A 149 9.73 8.17 1.42
N GLY A 150 9.34 8.65 0.24
CA GLY A 150 8.72 7.86 -0.82
C GLY A 150 7.43 8.47 -1.36
N ASN A 151 6.87 7.84 -2.39
CA ASN A 151 5.77 8.40 -3.15
C ASN A 151 4.43 7.95 -2.59
N ILE A 152 3.43 8.82 -2.69
CA ILE A 152 2.05 8.50 -2.30
C ILE A 152 1.20 8.53 -3.56
N GLU A 153 0.64 7.39 -3.94
CA GLU A 153 -0.25 7.28 -5.09
C GLU A 153 -1.67 6.95 -4.64
N ILE A 154 -2.61 7.85 -4.94
CA ILE A 154 -4.03 7.64 -4.69
C ILE A 154 -4.71 7.31 -6.01
N ARG A 155 -5.10 6.04 -6.16
CA ARG A 155 -5.80 5.53 -7.34
C ARG A 155 -7.31 5.48 -7.13
N LYS A 156 -8.04 5.80 -8.18
CA LYS A 156 -9.49 5.53 -8.25
C LYS A 156 -9.71 4.07 -8.66
N GLY A 157 -10.05 3.25 -7.69
CA GLY A 157 -10.59 1.91 -7.88
C GLY A 157 -11.98 1.99 -8.52
N SER A 158 -12.04 1.83 -9.83
CA SER A 158 -13.18 1.14 -10.42
C SER A 158 -12.72 -0.29 -10.57
N ALA A 159 -13.47 -1.26 -10.03
CA ALA A 159 -13.29 -2.64 -10.46
C ALA A 159 -13.24 -2.63 -12.00
N VAL A 160 -12.19 -3.20 -12.57
CA VAL A 160 -11.74 -3.09 -13.98
C VAL A 160 -10.66 -2.02 -14.23
N ALA A 161 -9.42 -2.36 -13.85
CA ALA A 161 -8.25 -2.04 -14.66
C ALA A 161 -7.35 -3.28 -14.73
N THR A 162 -7.71 -4.19 -15.63
CA THR A 162 -6.77 -5.15 -16.22
C THR A 162 -5.72 -4.38 -17.01
N THR A 163 -4.66 -3.96 -16.34
CA THR A 163 -3.36 -3.77 -16.99
C THR A 163 -2.35 -4.52 -16.14
N PRO A 164 -1.67 -5.53 -16.69
CA PRO A 164 -0.59 -6.20 -15.98
C PRO A 164 0.40 -5.17 -15.44
N PRO A 165 0.96 -5.38 -14.23
CA PRO A 165 1.94 -4.47 -13.68
C PRO A 165 3.08 -4.32 -14.68
N VAL A 166 3.45 -3.08 -14.95
CA VAL A 166 4.67 -2.76 -15.67
C VAL A 166 5.78 -3.58 -14.98
N PRO A 167 6.50 -4.46 -15.71
CA PRO A 167 7.60 -5.22 -15.10
C PRO A 167 8.59 -4.24 -14.47
N PRO A 168 9.22 -4.60 -13.33
CA PRO A 168 10.19 -3.74 -12.67
C PRO A 168 11.29 -3.31 -13.66
N PRO A 169 11.82 -2.09 -13.58
CA PRO A 169 12.87 -1.63 -14.46
C PRO A 169 14.02 -2.63 -14.40
N SER A 170 14.27 -3.24 -15.55
CA SER A 170 15.33 -4.22 -15.76
C SER A 170 16.66 -3.58 -15.38
N SER A 171 17.36 -4.20 -14.43
CA SER A 171 18.72 -3.82 -14.03
C SER A 171 19.62 -3.62 -15.26
N PRO A 172 20.50 -2.60 -15.30
CA PRO A 172 21.37 -2.36 -16.43
C PRO A 172 22.30 -3.57 -16.68
N LYS A 173 22.35 -3.97 -17.95
CA LYS A 173 23.03 -5.14 -18.53
C LYS A 173 24.45 -5.41 -17.95
N PRO A 174 24.84 -6.67 -17.70
CA PRO A 174 26.26 -7.02 -17.62
C PRO A 174 26.91 -6.84 -19.02
N PRO A 175 28.15 -6.34 -19.12
CA PRO A 175 28.83 -6.18 -20.40
C PRO A 175 29.03 -7.54 -21.09
N LYS A 176 28.54 -7.66 -22.32
CA LYS A 176 28.79 -8.81 -23.20
C LYS A 176 30.27 -8.86 -23.55
N SER A 177 30.93 -9.91 -23.12
CA SER A 177 32.18 -10.41 -23.69
C SER A 177 31.95 -10.77 -25.17
N LEU A 178 32.83 -10.31 -26.06
CA LEU A 178 32.93 -10.66 -27.49
C LEU A 178 34.39 -11.10 -27.77
N PRO A 179 34.69 -11.90 -28.81
CA PRO A 179 34.36 -13.33 -28.94
C PRO A 179 35.64 -14.21 -29.14
N LYS A 180 35.46 -15.52 -29.02
CA LYS A 180 36.49 -16.56 -29.26
C LYS A 180 36.71 -16.82 -30.77
N ALA A 181 37.99 -17.04 -31.10
CA ALA A 181 38.56 -18.01 -32.06
C ALA A 181 38.13 -17.98 -33.54
N LYS A 182 39.11 -17.65 -34.40
CA LYS A 182 39.14 -17.87 -35.84
C LYS A 182 39.63 -19.30 -36.14
N PRO A 183 38.92 -20.13 -36.93
CA PRO A 183 39.52 -21.26 -37.63
C PRO A 183 39.94 -20.80 -39.03
N GLU A 184 41.21 -20.98 -39.39
CA GLU A 184 41.71 -20.79 -40.75
C GLU A 184 42.66 -21.94 -41.09
N GLU A 185 42.15 -22.90 -41.85
CA GLU A 185 42.84 -23.83 -42.75
C GLU A 185 41.95 -23.85 -44.01
N PRO A 186 42.51 -23.95 -45.24
CA PRO A 186 43.40 -25.05 -45.66
C PRO A 186 44.72 -24.62 -46.32
#